data_AF-A0A7V5V302-F1
#
_entry.id   AF-A0A7V5V302-F1
#
_cell.length_a   1.000
_cell.length_b   1.000
_cell.length_c   1.000
_cell.angle_alpha   90.00
_cell.angle_beta   90.00
_cell.angle_gamma   90.00
#
_symmetry.space_group_name_H-M   'P 1'
#
loop_
_entity.id
_entity.type
_entity.pdbx_description
1 polymer ?
#
loop_
_entity_poly.entity_id
_entity_poly.type
_entity_poly.pdbx_seq_one_letter_code
_entity_poly.pdbx_strand_id
1 'polypeptide(L)'
;MDIYNLSPFVSSQFKQNTELSQLLSSDFDLPADWLNYQQHTYLDLFSLLRKYRKSRLALIASRDLLKQQHLETLKQVSALARLMIVAAYKAACTEIMDKFGTVHNNKGQAQSFIIFALGKLGGNELNYSSDVDLVFCYSGPGQADGKKSLDAQDYFTRLGRRIIQILDSFTSDGIVYRVDMRLRPFGSAAPLVCSTNNLLDYLEHEGRDWERYAWLRASYVAGDQQLA
;
A
#
# COMPACT_ATOMS: atom_id res chain seq x y z
N MET A 1 10.08 -26.17 19.14
CA MET A 1 9.01 -26.51 18.18
C MET A 1 9.61 -26.39 16.79
N ASP A 2 9.48 -27.41 15.95
CA ASP A 2 10.07 -27.39 14.60
C ASP A 2 9.23 -26.51 13.66
N ILE A 3 9.75 -25.33 13.33
CA ILE A 3 9.10 -24.33 12.48
C ILE A 3 8.76 -24.87 11.09
N TYR A 4 9.52 -25.86 10.61
CA TYR A 4 9.36 -26.46 9.28
C TYR A 4 8.12 -27.36 9.17
N ASN A 5 7.52 -27.76 10.30
CA ASN A 5 6.31 -28.58 10.36
C ASN A 5 5.04 -27.79 10.68
N LEU A 6 5.14 -26.47 10.89
CA LEU A 6 4.00 -25.63 11.27
C LEU A 6 3.02 -25.36 10.12
N SER A 7 3.55 -25.14 8.92
CA SER A 7 2.76 -24.84 7.72
C SER A 7 3.61 -25.04 6.47
N PRO A 8 3.05 -25.55 5.35
CA PRO A 8 3.75 -25.62 4.07
C PRO A 8 4.28 -24.26 3.61
N PHE A 9 3.53 -23.18 3.86
CA PHE A 9 3.95 -21.82 3.52
C PHE A 9 5.20 -21.39 4.31
N VAL A 10 5.16 -21.54 5.64
CA VAL A 10 6.29 -21.20 6.52
C VAL A 10 7.52 -22.04 6.16
N SER A 11 7.35 -23.36 6.01
CA SER A 11 8.42 -24.28 5.66
C SER A 11 9.10 -23.89 4.34
N SER A 12 8.30 -23.57 3.31
CA SER A 12 8.82 -23.11 2.02
C SER A 12 9.62 -21.81 2.14
N GLN A 13 9.12 -20.84 2.93
CA GLN A 13 9.79 -19.55 3.04
C GLN A 13 11.10 -19.64 3.84
N PHE A 14 11.15 -20.41 4.92
CA PHE A 14 12.39 -20.61 5.70
C PHE A 14 13.47 -21.39 4.92
N LYS A 15 13.06 -22.31 4.02
CA LYS A 15 14.01 -23.00 3.13
C LYS A 15 14.59 -22.08 2.05
N GLN A 16 13.80 -21.12 1.58
CA GLN A 16 14.20 -20.19 0.51
C GLN A 16 14.94 -18.95 1.03
N ASN A 17 14.72 -18.59 2.30
CA ASN A 17 15.23 -17.36 2.91
C ASN A 17 15.87 -17.71 4.26
N THR A 18 17.16 -18.06 4.22
CA THR A 18 17.91 -18.54 5.40
C THR A 18 18.05 -17.48 6.49
N GLU A 19 17.94 -16.20 6.14
CA GLU A 19 17.95 -15.08 7.07
C GLU A 19 16.76 -15.10 8.04
N LEU A 20 15.65 -15.74 7.68
CA LEU A 20 14.46 -15.79 8.52
C LEU A 20 14.72 -16.50 9.85
N SER A 21 15.62 -17.48 9.89
CA SER A 21 16.00 -18.15 11.13
C SER A 21 16.65 -17.21 12.14
N GLN A 22 17.49 -16.29 11.67
CA GLN A 22 18.12 -15.27 12.53
C GLN A 22 17.10 -14.23 12.97
N LEU A 23 16.28 -13.74 12.03
CA LEU A 23 15.22 -12.77 12.32
C LEU A 23 14.16 -13.31 13.27
N LEU A 24 13.89 -14.61 13.30
CA LEU A 24 12.91 -15.21 14.21
C LEU A 24 13.22 -14.89 15.67
N SER A 25 14.51 -14.91 16.04
CA SER A 25 15.02 -14.67 17.39
C SER A 25 15.38 -13.21 17.69
N SER A 26 15.50 -12.34 16.70
CA SER A 26 15.92 -10.95 16.90
C SER A 26 14.74 -10.02 17.23
N ASP A 27 15.06 -8.87 17.82
CA ASP A 27 14.17 -7.71 17.73
C ASP A 27 13.99 -7.35 16.25
N PHE A 28 12.75 -7.08 15.84
CA PHE A 28 12.37 -6.91 14.44
C PHE A 28 11.82 -5.52 14.24
N ASP A 29 12.65 -4.69 13.62
CA ASP A 29 12.26 -3.39 13.12
C ASP A 29 12.01 -3.48 11.61
N LEU A 30 10.73 -3.46 11.24
CA LEU A 30 10.30 -3.68 9.86
C LEU A 30 10.82 -2.60 8.88
N PRO A 31 10.84 -1.29 9.22
CA PRO A 31 11.47 -0.27 8.39
C PRO A 31 12.97 -0.47 8.16
N ALA A 32 13.76 -0.78 9.19
CA ALA A 32 15.19 -1.04 9.03
C ALA A 32 15.46 -2.30 8.21
N ASP A 33 14.70 -3.39 8.44
CA ASP A 33 14.78 -4.62 7.66
C ASP A 33 14.49 -4.36 6.17
N TRP A 34 13.48 -3.53 5.88
CA TRP A 34 13.15 -3.14 4.51
C TRP A 34 14.29 -2.38 3.82
N LEU A 35 14.87 -1.39 4.51
CA LEU A 35 15.98 -0.61 3.95
C LEU A 35 17.18 -1.50 3.56
N ASN A 36 17.47 -2.52 4.38
CA ASN A 36 18.50 -3.51 4.07
C ASN A 36 18.08 -4.41 2.92
N TYR A 37 16.84 -4.91 2.92
CA TYR A 37 16.36 -5.82 1.88
C TYR A 37 16.26 -5.15 0.50
N GLN A 38 15.99 -3.84 0.42
CA GLN A 38 15.94 -3.11 -0.84
C GLN A 38 17.28 -3.08 -1.60
N GLN A 39 18.39 -3.44 -0.96
CA GLN A 39 19.72 -3.47 -1.58
C GLN A 39 19.93 -4.66 -2.52
N HIS A 40 18.96 -5.58 -2.65
CA HIS A 40 19.01 -6.71 -3.59
C HIS A 40 18.80 -6.23 -5.04
N THR A 41 19.85 -5.64 -5.63
CA THR A 41 19.83 -5.01 -6.97
C THR A 41 19.56 -5.97 -8.12
N TYR A 42 19.70 -7.28 -7.91
CA TYR A 42 19.37 -8.30 -8.90
C TYR A 42 17.85 -8.57 -9.04
N LEU A 43 17.04 -8.05 -8.12
CA LEU A 43 15.58 -8.16 -8.18
C LEU A 43 14.99 -6.92 -8.86
N ASP A 44 14.09 -7.12 -9.81
CA ASP A 44 13.22 -6.04 -10.25
C ASP A 44 12.24 -5.64 -9.13
N LEU A 45 11.61 -4.47 -9.27
CA LEU A 45 10.66 -3.92 -8.31
C LEU A 45 9.53 -4.90 -7.95
N PHE A 46 9.00 -5.62 -8.95
CA PHE A 46 7.86 -6.52 -8.76
C PHE A 46 8.26 -7.73 -7.91
N SER A 47 9.40 -8.32 -8.23
CA SER A 47 10.01 -9.46 -7.54
C SER A 47 10.43 -9.07 -6.13
N LEU A 48 11.07 -7.90 -5.96
CA LEU A 48 11.54 -7.39 -4.68
C LEU A 48 10.41 -7.28 -3.66
N LEU A 49 9.31 -6.59 -4.01
CA LEU A 49 8.17 -6.41 -3.10
C LEU A 49 7.48 -7.74 -2.76
N ARG A 50 7.29 -8.62 -3.74
CA ARG A 50 6.63 -9.92 -3.53
C ARG A 50 7.44 -10.84 -2.64
N LYS A 51 8.75 -10.95 -2.89
CA LYS A 51 9.64 -11.80 -2.10
C LYS A 51 9.78 -11.28 -0.66
N TYR A 52 9.94 -9.97 -0.49
CA TYR A 52 9.95 -9.36 0.84
C TYR A 52 8.65 -9.62 1.60
N ARG A 53 7.50 -9.29 1.00
CA ARG A 53 6.20 -9.48 1.65
C ARG A 53 5.97 -10.93 2.05
N LYS A 54 6.28 -11.90 1.17
CA LYS A 54 6.11 -13.33 1.50
C LYS A 54 7.00 -13.77 2.66
N SER A 55 8.29 -13.45 2.62
CA SER A 55 9.22 -13.93 3.64
C SER A 55 8.93 -13.30 5.01
N ARG A 56 8.54 -12.01 5.04
CA ARG A 56 8.20 -11.31 6.29
C ARG A 56 6.83 -11.71 6.83
N LEU A 57 5.87 -12.02 5.95
CA LEU A 57 4.60 -12.60 6.39
C LEU A 57 4.81 -13.99 7.02
N ALA A 58 5.71 -14.81 6.46
CA ALA A 58 6.08 -16.09 7.06
C ALA A 58 6.77 -15.93 8.41
N LEU A 59 7.64 -14.93 8.56
CA LEU A 59 8.26 -14.58 9.85
C LEU A 59 7.21 -14.19 10.90
N ILE A 60 6.29 -13.29 10.54
CA ILE A 60 5.19 -12.85 11.42
C ILE A 60 4.31 -14.04 11.80
N ALA A 61 3.89 -14.85 10.83
CA ALA A 61 3.08 -16.05 11.07
C ALA A 61 3.78 -17.06 11.99
N SER A 62 5.09 -17.22 11.83
CA SER A 62 5.87 -18.12 12.68
C SER A 62 5.93 -17.64 14.13
N ARG A 63 6.08 -16.33 14.34
CA ARG A 63 6.06 -15.73 15.69
C ARG A 63 4.70 -15.82 16.34
N ASP A 64 3.64 -15.62 15.57
CA ASP A 64 2.25 -15.79 16.03
C ASP A 64 2.02 -17.21 16.56
N LEU A 65 2.44 -18.22 15.80
CA LEU A 65 2.31 -19.63 16.19
C LEU A 65 3.15 -20.00 17.42
N LEU A 66 4.31 -19.37 17.62
CA LEU A 66 5.20 -19.64 18.76
C LEU A 66 4.83 -18.87 20.04
N LYS A 67 4.36 -17.62 19.90
CA LYS A 67 4.12 -16.70 21.04
C LYS A 67 2.63 -16.48 21.34
N GLN A 68 1.73 -16.84 20.42
CA GLN A 68 0.27 -16.65 20.53
C GLN A 68 -0.15 -15.19 20.79
N GLN A 69 0.54 -14.22 20.20
CA GLN A 69 0.32 -12.78 20.39
C GLN A 69 -0.54 -12.18 19.26
N HIS A 70 -1.79 -12.62 19.15
CA HIS A 70 -2.64 -12.32 17.99
C HIS A 70 -2.81 -10.80 17.71
N LEU A 71 -2.98 -9.97 18.73
CA LEU A 71 -3.12 -8.51 18.54
C LEU A 71 -1.85 -7.87 17.97
N GLU A 72 -0.68 -8.31 18.42
CA GLU A 72 0.60 -7.82 17.92
C GLU A 72 0.81 -8.29 16.48
N THR A 73 0.44 -9.53 16.17
CA THR A 73 0.43 -10.08 14.82
C THR A 73 -0.40 -9.21 13.87
N LEU A 74 -1.62 -8.83 14.25
CA LEU A 74 -2.47 -7.97 13.41
C LEU A 74 -1.81 -6.62 13.12
N LYS A 75 -1.17 -6.02 14.12
CA LYS A 75 -0.41 -4.77 13.93
C LYS A 75 0.77 -4.95 12.98
N GLN A 76 1.53 -6.05 13.11
CA GLN A 76 2.67 -6.34 12.25
C GLN A 76 2.27 -6.63 10.81
N VAL A 77 1.17 -7.38 10.60
CA VAL A 77 0.61 -7.62 9.26
C VAL A 77 0.15 -6.31 8.63
N SER A 78 -0.49 -5.43 9.41
CA SER A 78 -0.92 -4.09 8.96
C SER A 78 0.28 -3.20 8.63
N ALA A 79 1.32 -3.21 9.46
CA ALA A 79 2.55 -2.45 9.24
C ALA A 79 3.28 -2.92 7.97
N LEU A 80 3.34 -4.23 7.72
CA LEU A 80 3.89 -4.80 6.49
C LEU A 80 3.09 -4.32 5.26
N ALA A 81 1.77 -4.33 5.33
CA ALA A 81 0.94 -3.83 4.22
C ALA A 81 1.19 -2.34 3.94
N ARG A 82 1.20 -1.50 4.99
CA ARG A 82 1.49 -0.06 4.87
C ARG A 82 2.86 0.18 4.24
N LEU A 83 3.89 -0.54 4.69
CA LEU A 83 5.24 -0.42 4.15
C LEU A 83 5.28 -0.77 2.65
N MET A 84 4.61 -1.84 2.24
CA MET A 84 4.54 -2.25 0.84
C MET A 84 3.78 -1.23 -0.02
N ILE A 85 2.70 -0.64 0.50
CA ILE A 85 1.97 0.43 -0.19
C ILE A 85 2.85 1.68 -0.35
N VAL A 86 3.58 2.09 0.70
CA VAL A 86 4.52 3.21 0.64
C VAL A 86 5.62 2.96 -0.40
N ALA A 87 6.16 1.75 -0.44
CA ALA A 87 7.19 1.38 -1.41
C ALA A 87 6.66 1.41 -2.85
N ALA A 88 5.45 0.88 -3.09
CA ALA A 88 4.79 0.94 -4.39
C ALA A 88 4.48 2.39 -4.81
N TYR A 89 4.00 3.22 -3.86
CA TYR A 89 3.76 4.65 -4.08
C TYR A 89 5.03 5.38 -4.52
N LYS A 90 6.14 5.23 -3.77
CA LYS A 90 7.41 5.87 -4.09
C LYS A 90 7.91 5.49 -5.49
N ALA A 91 7.90 4.20 -5.81
CA ALA A 91 8.34 3.72 -7.12
C ALA A 91 7.44 4.24 -8.25
N ALA A 92 6.11 4.22 -8.06
CA ALA A 92 5.17 4.76 -9.04
C ALA A 92 5.35 6.27 -9.24
N CYS A 93 5.60 7.03 -8.18
CA CYS A 93 5.88 8.47 -8.26
C CYS A 93 7.12 8.75 -9.10
N THR A 94 8.24 8.05 -8.86
CA THR A 94 9.45 8.19 -9.67
C THR A 94 9.15 7.96 -11.15
N GLU A 95 8.52 6.83 -11.49
CA GLU A 95 8.24 6.49 -12.89
C GLU A 95 7.28 7.47 -13.59
N ILE A 96 6.28 7.99 -12.86
CA ILE A 96 5.31 8.93 -13.41
C ILE A 96 5.93 10.32 -13.56
N MET A 97 6.69 10.78 -12.56
CA MET A 97 7.38 12.06 -12.59
C MET A 97 8.44 12.11 -13.70
N ASP A 98 9.20 11.04 -13.90
CA ASP A 98 10.19 10.96 -14.99
C ASP A 98 9.56 11.11 -16.38
N LYS A 99 8.29 10.71 -16.54
CA LYS A 99 7.56 10.73 -17.82
C LYS A 99 6.77 12.01 -18.03
N PHE A 100 6.14 12.51 -16.97
CA PHE A 100 5.10 13.55 -17.07
C PHE A 100 5.42 14.80 -16.24
N GLY A 101 6.54 14.84 -15.51
CA GLY A 101 6.88 15.95 -14.64
C GLY A 101 5.99 16.02 -13.41
N THR A 102 5.75 17.22 -12.90
CA THR A 102 4.91 17.48 -11.72
C THR A 102 3.68 18.31 -12.09
N VAL A 103 2.56 18.03 -11.42
CA VAL A 103 1.31 18.77 -11.61
C VAL A 103 1.36 20.08 -10.83
N HIS A 104 1.12 21.21 -11.48
CA HIS A 104 1.02 22.52 -10.85
C HIS A 104 -0.34 23.17 -11.14
N ASN A 105 -0.88 23.93 -10.18
CA ASN A 105 -2.06 24.75 -10.43
C ASN A 105 -1.68 26.06 -11.17
N ASN A 106 -2.69 26.89 -11.46
CA ASN A 106 -2.51 28.19 -12.14
C ASN A 106 -1.65 29.21 -11.36
N LYS A 107 -1.37 28.97 -10.07
CA LYS A 107 -0.49 29.78 -9.22
C LYS A 107 0.94 29.19 -9.13
N GLY A 108 1.24 28.13 -9.88
CA GLY A 108 2.53 27.45 -9.84
C GLY A 108 2.74 26.58 -8.59
N GLN A 109 1.68 26.25 -7.84
CA GLN A 109 1.79 25.40 -6.66
C GLN A 109 1.63 23.93 -7.05
N ALA A 110 2.56 23.09 -6.62
CA ALA A 110 2.50 21.65 -6.85
C ALA A 110 1.22 21.06 -6.26
N GLN A 111 0.59 20.14 -6.99
CA GLN A 111 -0.54 19.37 -6.52
C GLN A 111 -0.07 18.07 -5.90
N SER A 112 -0.67 17.73 -4.75
CA SER A 112 -0.29 16.59 -3.92
C SER A 112 -1.24 15.42 -4.12
N PHE A 113 -0.76 14.22 -3.79
CA PHE A 113 -1.52 12.98 -3.80
C PHE A 113 -1.51 12.35 -2.41
N ILE A 114 -2.58 11.65 -2.03
CA ILE A 114 -2.69 10.95 -0.75
C ILE A 114 -3.37 9.59 -0.93
N ILE A 115 -2.92 8.61 -0.14
CA ILE A 115 -3.51 7.29 -0.01
C ILE A 115 -4.09 7.12 1.39
N PHE A 116 -5.39 6.88 1.46
CA PHE A 116 -6.07 6.43 2.66
C PHE A 116 -6.24 4.92 2.63
N ALA A 117 -6.04 4.28 3.78
CA ALA A 117 -6.50 2.93 4.04
C ALA A 117 -7.80 2.97 4.83
N LEU A 118 -8.79 2.18 4.39
CA LEU A 118 -10.05 1.97 5.09
C LEU A 118 -10.12 0.55 5.66
N GLY A 119 -11.27 0.19 6.24
CA GLY A 119 -11.55 -1.17 6.67
C GLY A 119 -10.55 -1.66 7.71
N LYS A 120 -10.07 -2.90 7.53
CA LYS A 120 -9.14 -3.54 8.47
C LYS A 120 -7.76 -2.91 8.47
N LEU A 121 -7.27 -2.47 7.31
CA LEU A 121 -5.98 -1.80 7.23
C LEU A 121 -6.05 -0.44 7.94
N GLY A 122 -7.15 0.27 7.73
CA GLY A 122 -7.46 1.53 8.40
C GLY A 122 -7.42 1.42 9.92
N GLY A 123 -8.03 0.35 10.46
CA GLY A 123 -8.02 0.02 11.89
C GLY A 123 -6.74 -0.66 12.43
N ASN A 124 -5.71 -0.87 11.62
CA ASN A 124 -4.50 -1.63 11.98
C ASN A 124 -4.77 -3.07 12.47
N GLU A 125 -5.76 -3.71 11.86
CA GLU A 125 -6.25 -5.05 12.20
C GLU A 125 -6.29 -5.98 10.97
N LEU A 126 -5.34 -5.84 10.06
CA LEU A 126 -5.25 -6.62 8.83
C LEU A 126 -4.92 -8.10 9.11
N ASN A 127 -5.67 -9.02 8.48
CA ASN A 127 -5.39 -10.46 8.53
C ASN A 127 -4.45 -10.88 7.39
N TYR A 128 -3.83 -12.07 7.50
CA TYR A 128 -2.86 -12.62 6.54
C TYR A 128 -3.31 -12.62 5.06
N SER A 129 -4.60 -12.84 4.81
CA SER A 129 -5.20 -12.96 3.47
C SER A 129 -6.22 -11.85 3.16
N SER A 130 -6.27 -10.79 3.97
CA SER A 130 -7.15 -9.65 3.70
C SER A 130 -6.70 -8.88 2.46
N ASP A 131 -7.68 -8.32 1.76
CA ASP A 131 -7.46 -7.30 0.74
C ASP A 131 -7.11 -5.98 1.42
N VAL A 132 -6.46 -5.07 0.68
CA VAL A 132 -6.19 -3.72 1.17
C VAL A 132 -7.20 -2.76 0.58
N ASP A 133 -8.09 -2.22 1.42
CA ASP A 133 -9.09 -1.23 1.05
C ASP A 133 -8.44 0.15 0.96
N LEU A 134 -8.28 0.68 -0.26
CA LEU A 134 -7.58 1.95 -0.50
C LEU A 134 -8.49 2.99 -1.17
N VAL A 135 -8.27 4.26 -0.82
CA VAL A 135 -8.84 5.42 -1.52
C VAL A 135 -7.70 6.38 -1.87
N PHE A 136 -7.74 6.88 -3.10
CA PHE A 136 -6.73 7.78 -3.64
C PHE A 136 -7.35 9.15 -3.87
N CYS A 137 -6.71 10.18 -3.29
CA CYS A 137 -7.13 11.56 -3.46
C CYS A 137 -5.97 12.45 -3.91
N TYR A 138 -6.31 13.61 -4.46
CA TYR A 138 -5.34 14.65 -4.79
C TYR A 138 -5.85 16.04 -4.37
N SER A 139 -4.94 17.00 -4.22
CA SER A 139 -5.25 18.31 -3.62
C SER A 139 -6.20 19.17 -4.46
N GLY A 140 -6.16 19.06 -5.79
CA GLY A 140 -6.95 19.91 -6.66
C GLY A 140 -6.52 19.94 -8.13
N PRO A 141 -7.15 20.78 -8.96
CA PRO A 141 -6.87 20.86 -10.38
C PRO A 141 -5.46 21.41 -10.66
N GLY A 142 -4.91 21.00 -11.79
CA GLY A 142 -3.59 21.44 -12.25
C GLY A 142 -3.22 20.77 -13.57
N GLN A 143 -2.04 21.13 -14.07
CA GLN A 143 -1.46 20.59 -15.30
C GLN A 143 -0.03 20.12 -15.04
N ALA A 144 0.32 18.97 -15.61
CA ALA A 144 1.66 18.41 -15.57
C ALA A 144 2.59 19.20 -16.50
N ASP A 145 3.81 19.46 -16.03
CA ASP A 145 4.84 20.27 -16.71
C ASP A 145 5.83 19.45 -17.57
N GLY A 146 5.65 18.14 -17.66
CA GLY A 146 6.46 17.27 -18.50
C GLY A 146 6.16 17.37 -20.00
N LYS A 147 6.90 16.59 -20.80
CA LYS A 147 6.82 16.60 -22.29
C LYS A 147 5.41 16.41 -22.83
N LYS A 148 4.60 15.60 -22.14
CA LYS A 148 3.17 15.46 -22.39
C LYS A 148 2.42 16.06 -21.22
N SER A 149 1.80 17.22 -21.45
CA SER A 149 0.96 17.84 -20.44
C SER A 149 -0.31 17.01 -20.25
N LEU A 150 -0.59 16.68 -18.99
CA LEU A 150 -1.77 15.95 -18.53
C LEU A 150 -2.44 16.80 -17.46
N ASP A 151 -3.77 16.83 -17.45
CA ASP A 151 -4.46 17.40 -16.29
C ASP A 151 -4.23 16.52 -15.04
N ALA A 152 -4.50 17.11 -13.87
CA ALA A 152 -4.35 16.44 -12.57
C ALA A 152 -5.11 15.10 -12.49
N GLN A 153 -6.34 15.05 -13.00
CA GLN A 153 -7.18 13.85 -12.93
C GLN A 153 -6.52 12.69 -13.70
N ASP A 154 -6.06 12.96 -14.93
CA ASP A 154 -5.39 11.97 -15.77
C ASP A 154 -4.02 11.56 -15.20
N TYR A 155 -3.25 12.53 -14.72
CA TYR A 155 -1.94 12.28 -14.09
C TYR A 155 -2.07 11.37 -12.87
N PHE A 156 -2.94 11.74 -11.91
CA PHE A 156 -3.11 10.98 -10.68
C PHE A 156 -3.85 9.66 -10.91
N THR A 157 -4.71 9.56 -11.92
CA THR A 157 -5.28 8.26 -12.34
C THR A 157 -4.20 7.31 -12.83
N ARG A 158 -3.21 7.80 -13.59
CA ARG A 158 -2.06 6.98 -14.02
C ARG A 158 -1.19 6.55 -12.85
N LEU A 159 -0.93 7.47 -11.90
CA LEU A 159 -0.22 7.15 -10.66
C LEU A 159 -0.96 6.06 -9.87
N GLY A 160 -2.25 6.24 -9.60
CA GLY A 160 -3.08 5.26 -8.89
C GLY A 160 -3.11 3.89 -9.57
N ARG A 161 -3.27 3.85 -10.90
CA ARG A 161 -3.22 2.60 -11.68
C ARG A 161 -1.86 1.92 -11.56
N ARG A 162 -0.76 2.68 -11.58
CA ARG A 162 0.59 2.12 -11.46
C ARG A 162 0.83 1.53 -10.07
N ILE A 163 0.34 2.19 -9.02
CA ILE A 163 0.40 1.67 -7.64
C ILE A 163 -0.33 0.33 -7.54
N ILE A 164 -1.59 0.27 -8.04
CA ILE A 164 -2.38 -0.97 -8.07
C ILE A 164 -1.65 -2.06 -8.86
N GLN A 165 -1.08 -1.71 -10.02
CA GLN A 165 -0.34 -2.66 -10.84
C GLN A 165 0.84 -3.27 -10.07
N ILE A 166 1.64 -2.45 -9.38
CA ILE A 166 2.79 -2.93 -8.59
C ILE A 166 2.35 -3.91 -7.50
N LEU A 167 1.24 -3.59 -6.80
CA LEU A 167 0.73 -4.36 -5.66
C LEU A 167 0.01 -5.66 -6.07
N ASP A 168 -0.85 -5.61 -7.10
CA ASP A 168 -1.87 -6.63 -7.36
C ASP A 168 -1.61 -7.48 -8.63
N SER A 169 -0.67 -7.08 -9.50
CA SER A 169 -0.40 -7.89 -10.70
C SER A 169 0.13 -9.28 -10.33
N PHE A 170 -0.43 -10.33 -10.92
CA PHE A 170 0.09 -11.67 -10.72
C PHE A 170 1.38 -11.89 -11.53
N THR A 171 2.47 -12.27 -10.86
CA THR A 171 3.74 -12.67 -11.50
C THR A 171 4.10 -14.10 -11.12
N SER A 172 5.26 -14.61 -11.58
CA SER A 172 5.82 -15.88 -11.08
C SER A 172 6.06 -15.86 -9.57
N ASP A 173 6.26 -14.67 -8.99
CA ASP A 173 6.34 -14.45 -7.56
C ASP A 173 4.97 -14.14 -6.93
N GLY A 174 3.84 -14.36 -7.61
CA GLY A 174 2.49 -14.11 -7.08
C GLY A 174 2.14 -12.62 -7.02
N ILE A 175 1.52 -12.18 -5.93
CA ILE A 175 1.06 -10.80 -5.69
C ILE A 175 1.60 -10.26 -4.36
N VAL A 176 1.59 -8.94 -4.20
CA VAL A 176 1.91 -8.30 -2.90
C VAL A 176 0.63 -8.27 -2.05
N TYR A 177 -0.42 -7.60 -2.53
CA TYR A 177 -1.76 -7.59 -1.95
C TYR A 177 -2.80 -7.40 -3.06
N ARG A 178 -3.97 -8.01 -2.87
CA ARG A 178 -5.17 -7.65 -3.63
C ARG A 178 -5.64 -6.27 -3.19
N VAL A 179 -5.92 -5.39 -4.14
CA VAL A 179 -6.32 -4.01 -3.83
C VAL A 179 -7.81 -3.84 -4.08
N ASP A 180 -8.55 -3.43 -3.05
CA ASP A 180 -9.96 -3.10 -3.15
C ASP A 180 -10.14 -1.57 -3.16
N MET A 181 -10.75 -1.07 -4.24
CA MET A 181 -11.01 0.37 -4.43
C MET A 181 -12.51 0.71 -4.29
N ARG A 182 -13.36 -0.23 -3.86
CA ARG A 182 -14.83 -0.07 -3.87
C ARG A 182 -15.35 0.93 -2.85
N LEU A 183 -14.57 1.26 -1.83
CA LEU A 183 -14.96 2.23 -0.79
C LEU A 183 -14.67 3.70 -1.16
N ARG A 184 -14.17 3.96 -2.37
CA ARG A 184 -14.03 5.34 -2.88
C ARG A 184 -15.40 5.97 -3.16
N PRO A 185 -15.52 7.32 -3.16
CA PRO A 185 -16.76 8.01 -3.51
C PRO A 185 -17.41 7.46 -4.78
N PHE A 186 -18.72 7.22 -4.75
CA PHE A 186 -19.50 6.62 -5.85
C PHE A 186 -19.09 5.19 -6.26
N GLY A 187 -18.22 4.53 -5.49
CA GLY A 187 -17.80 3.15 -5.68
C GLY A 187 -17.19 2.85 -7.05
N SER A 188 -17.47 1.66 -7.60
CA SER A 188 -16.85 1.18 -8.85
C SER A 188 -17.17 2.01 -10.10
N ALA A 189 -18.26 2.77 -10.10
CA ALA A 189 -18.68 3.61 -11.22
C ALA A 189 -17.91 4.93 -11.31
N ALA A 190 -17.18 5.30 -10.25
CA ALA A 190 -16.44 6.54 -10.17
C ALA A 190 -15.04 6.45 -10.78
N PRO A 191 -14.42 7.61 -11.09
CA PRO A 191 -12.99 7.70 -11.34
C PRO A 191 -12.17 7.03 -10.23
N LEU A 192 -10.97 6.54 -10.58
CA LEU A 192 -10.10 5.86 -9.63
C LEU A 192 -9.61 6.78 -8.50
N VAL A 193 -9.41 8.06 -8.84
CA VAL A 193 -8.91 9.11 -7.95
C VAL A 193 -9.90 10.28 -7.97
N CYS A 194 -10.03 10.99 -6.87
CA CYS A 194 -10.87 12.20 -6.76
C CYS A 194 -10.11 13.31 -6.03
N SER A 195 -10.55 14.57 -6.18
CA SER A 195 -9.99 15.64 -5.35
C SER A 195 -10.46 15.48 -3.90
N THR A 196 -9.67 15.97 -2.94
CA THR A 196 -10.06 15.99 -1.52
C THR A 196 -11.36 16.78 -1.31
N ASN A 197 -11.56 17.89 -2.03
CA ASN A 197 -12.82 18.64 -1.97
C ASN A 197 -14.01 17.79 -2.44
N ASN A 198 -13.89 17.08 -3.57
CA ASN A 198 -14.99 16.23 -4.06
C ASN A 198 -15.29 15.09 -3.09
N LEU A 199 -14.28 14.54 -2.42
CA LEU A 199 -14.47 13.53 -1.38
C LEU A 199 -15.29 14.12 -0.21
N LEU A 200 -14.94 15.30 0.29
CA LEU A 200 -15.65 15.96 1.38
C LEU A 200 -17.10 16.29 1.00
N ASP A 201 -17.29 16.92 -0.16
CA ASP A 201 -18.60 17.27 -0.69
C ASP A 201 -19.49 16.01 -0.81
N TYR A 202 -18.92 14.90 -1.29
CA TYR A 202 -19.61 13.62 -1.39
C TYR A 202 -20.03 13.09 -0.02
N LEU A 203 -19.10 13.01 0.95
CA LEU A 203 -19.39 12.49 2.28
C LEU A 203 -20.42 13.34 3.03
N GLU A 204 -20.45 14.65 2.80
CA GLU A 204 -21.42 15.56 3.40
C GLU A 204 -22.81 15.36 2.78
N HIS A 205 -22.92 15.43 1.45
CA HIS A 205 -24.22 15.57 0.78
C HIS A 205 -24.82 14.26 0.27
N GLU A 206 -24.00 13.30 -0.16
CA GLU A 206 -24.45 12.10 -0.90
C GLU A 206 -24.09 10.79 -0.22
N GLY A 207 -23.08 10.79 0.65
CA GLY A 207 -22.59 9.60 1.33
C GLY A 207 -23.71 8.91 2.09
N ARG A 208 -23.72 7.57 2.09
CA ARG A 208 -24.62 6.79 2.92
C ARG A 208 -24.02 6.64 4.31
N ASP A 209 -24.86 6.40 5.32
CA ASP A 209 -24.39 6.29 6.71
C ASP A 209 -23.32 5.20 6.90
N TRP A 210 -23.42 4.09 6.17
CA TRP A 210 -22.41 3.04 6.20
C TRP A 210 -21.08 3.47 5.56
N GLU A 211 -21.09 4.36 4.56
CA GLU A 211 -19.87 4.91 3.95
C GLU A 211 -19.20 5.85 4.93
N ARG A 212 -19.97 6.75 5.57
CA ARG A 212 -19.46 7.61 6.65
C ARG A 212 -18.87 6.79 7.79
N TYR A 213 -19.53 5.70 8.19
CA TYR A 213 -19.00 4.78 9.20
C TYR A 213 -17.69 4.12 8.77
N ALA A 214 -17.57 3.70 7.50
CA ALA A 214 -16.32 3.15 6.97
C ALA A 214 -15.16 4.17 7.05
N TRP A 215 -15.45 5.44 6.79
CA TRP A 215 -14.48 6.54 6.87
C TRP A 215 -14.03 6.87 8.31
N LEU A 216 -14.78 6.48 9.35
CA LEU A 216 -14.32 6.62 10.75
C LEU A 216 -13.07 5.79 11.06
N ARG A 217 -12.79 4.74 10.28
CA ARG A 217 -11.55 3.95 10.36
C ARG A 217 -10.53 4.32 9.28
N ALA A 218 -10.77 5.38 8.50
CA ALA A 218 -9.80 5.83 7.53
C ALA A 218 -8.49 6.25 8.22
N SER A 219 -7.37 5.96 7.59
CA SER A 219 -6.06 6.42 8.06
C SER A 219 -5.10 6.66 6.91
N TYR A 220 -4.22 7.63 7.10
CA TYR A 220 -3.15 7.95 6.16
C TYR A 220 -2.19 6.76 5.99
N VAL A 221 -1.74 6.51 4.75
CA VAL A 221 -0.71 5.51 4.43
C VAL A 221 0.49 6.13 3.73
N ALA A 222 0.28 6.91 2.68
CA ALA A 222 1.34 7.47 1.86
C ALA A 222 0.86 8.75 1.14
N GLY A 223 1.82 9.57 0.71
CA GLY A 223 1.54 10.81 0.00
C GLY A 223 1.79 12.04 0.86
N ASP A 224 1.04 13.10 0.62
CA ASP A 224 1.09 14.32 1.41
C ASP A 224 0.17 14.21 2.62
N GLN A 225 0.77 14.14 3.81
CA GLN A 225 0.04 14.03 5.06
C GLN A 225 -0.77 15.28 5.40
N GLN A 226 -0.49 16.45 4.80
CA GLN A 226 -1.29 17.65 5.03
C GLN A 226 -2.70 17.55 4.45
N LEU A 227 -2.94 16.58 3.57
CA LEU A 227 -4.26 16.26 3.02
C LEU A 227 -5.07 15.28 3.89
N ALA A 228 -4.48 14.74 4.96
CA ALA A 228 -5.06 13.68 5.79
C ALA A 228 -6.02 14.18 6.86
#